data_AF-A0A853A0E5-F1
#
_entry.id   AF-A0A853A0E5-F1
#
_cell.length_a   1.000
_cell.length_b   1.000
_cell.length_c   1.000
_cell.angle_alpha   90.00
_cell.angle_beta   90.00
_cell.angle_gamma   90.00
#
_symmetry.space_group_name_H-M   'P 1'
#
loop_
_entity.id
_entity.type
_entity.pdbx_description
1 polymer ?
#
loop_
_entity_poly.entity_id
_entity_poly.type
_entity_poly.pdbx_seq_one_letter_code
_entity_poly.pdbx_strand_id
1 'polypeptide(L)' 'MGNVYVRIGIYRYAYHTDLDCPALNGKPETYQGREELAEEEARAQGLRACRQCKR' A
#
# COMPACT_ATOMS: atom_id res chain seq x y z
N MET A 1 0.30 15.34 7.25
CA MET A 1 0.53 14.35 6.16
C MET A 1 0.62 12.99 6.83
N GLY A 2 -0.27 12.08 6.48
CA GLY A 2 -0.30 10.74 7.10
C GLY A 2 0.67 9.81 6.39
N ASN A 3 1.29 8.92 7.16
CA ASN A 3 2.07 7.82 6.58
C ASN A 3 1.10 6.81 5.96
N VAL A 4 1.54 6.18 4.87
CA VAL A 4 0.80 5.13 4.16
C VAL A 4 1.62 3.87 4.07
N TYR A 5 0.92 2.76 3.98
CA TYR A 5 1.47 1.42 3.89
C TYR A 5 1.44 0.94 2.46
N VAL A 6 2.56 0.40 2.02
CA VAL A 6 2.73 -0.03 0.65
C VAL A 6 3.28 -1.43 0.68
N ARG A 7 2.75 -2.29 -0.20
CA ARG A 7 3.17 -3.68 -0.26
C ARG A 7 4.59 -3.77 -0.84
N ILE A 8 5.45 -4.52 -0.16
CA ILE A 8 6.78 -4.90 -0.67
C ILE A 8 6.60 -6.13 -1.55
N GLY A 9 6.93 -5.98 -2.84
CA GLY A 9 6.87 -7.05 -3.83
C GLY A 9 6.62 -6.54 -5.26
N ILE A 10 6.52 -7.48 -6.20
CA ILE A 10 6.30 -7.22 -7.63
C ILE A 10 4.94 -6.57 -7.95
N TYR A 11 3.95 -6.70 -7.07
CA TYR A 11 2.61 -6.13 -7.26
C TYR A 11 2.40 -4.83 -6.45
N ARG A 12 3.30 -3.87 -6.62
CA ARG A 12 3.27 -2.55 -5.94
C ARG A 12 2.58 -1.51 -6.82
N TYR A 13 1.24 -1.47 -6.78
CA TYR A 13 0.44 -0.52 -7.59
C TYR A 13 -0.37 0.48 -6.76
N ALA A 14 -0.50 0.23 -5.46
CA ALA A 14 -1.33 1.03 -4.57
C ALA A 14 -0.71 1.21 -3.19
N TYR A 15 -1.05 2.33 -2.54
CA TYR A 15 -0.79 2.61 -1.14
C TYR A 15 -2.08 2.49 -0.31
N HIS A 16 -1.92 2.16 0.96
CA HIS A 16 -2.99 1.82 1.89
C HIS A 16 -2.88 2.67 3.15
N THR A 17 -3.98 3.18 3.65
CA THR A 17 -4.02 3.90 4.95
C THR A 17 -4.37 2.99 6.11
N ASP A 18 -4.81 1.76 5.82
CA ASP A 18 -5.27 0.78 6.79
C ASP A 18 -4.38 -0.47 6.72
N LEU A 19 -3.82 -0.85 7.87
CA LEU A 19 -2.96 -2.01 8.05
C LEU A 19 -3.70 -3.34 7.95
N ASP A 20 -5.00 -3.34 8.25
CA ASP A 20 -5.86 -4.52 8.21
C ASP A 20 -6.57 -4.66 6.85
N CYS A 21 -6.26 -3.78 5.89
CA CYS A 21 -6.82 -3.83 4.55
C CYS A 21 -6.58 -5.22 3.90
N PRO A 22 -7.63 -5.95 3.51
CA PRO A 22 -7.48 -7.26 2.88
C PRO A 22 -6.70 -7.20 1.56
N ALA A 23 -6.73 -6.07 0.85
CA ALA A 23 -5.93 -5.88 -0.36
C ALA A 23 -4.44 -5.65 -0.06
N LEU A 24 -4.08 -5.13 1.12
CA LEU A 24 -2.68 -4.96 1.55
C LEU A 24 -2.07 -6.32 1.92
N ASN A 25 -2.78 -7.07 2.77
CA ASN A 25 -2.33 -8.37 3.29
C ASN A 25 -2.73 -9.56 2.39
N GLY A 26 -3.47 -9.30 1.32
CA GLY A 26 -3.97 -10.34 0.42
C GLY A 26 -2.85 -10.99 -0.37
N LYS A 27 -2.96 -12.30 -0.64
CA LYS A 27 -1.97 -13.12 -1.37
C LYS A 27 -0.64 -13.27 -0.61
N PRO A 28 -0.60 -14.04 0.48
CA PRO A 28 0.65 -14.31 1.23
C PRO A 28 1.78 -14.87 0.34
N GLU A 29 1.42 -15.57 -0.74
CA GLU A 29 2.36 -16.15 -1.72
C GLU A 29 3.29 -15.14 -2.39
N THR A 30 2.87 -13.87 -2.51
CA THR A 30 3.65 -12.79 -3.14
C THR A 30 3.85 -11.61 -2.18
N TYR A 31 3.52 -11.79 -0.91
CA TYR A 31 3.64 -10.74 0.11
C TYR A 31 5.01 -10.87 0.77
N GLN A 32 5.93 -9.95 0.43
CA GLN A 32 7.26 -9.90 1.05
C GLN A 32 7.30 -8.93 2.25
N GLY A 33 6.15 -8.36 2.62
CA GLY A 33 6.02 -7.40 3.71
C GLY A 33 5.30 -6.12 3.29
N ARG A 34 5.34 -5.15 4.18
CA ARG A 34 4.84 -3.79 3.97
C ARG A 34 5.92 -2.79 4.38
N GLU A 35 6.03 -1.71 3.64
CA GLU A 35 6.84 -0.54 3.99
C GLU A 35 5.90 0.61 4.34
N GLU A 36 6.35 1.47 5.24
CA GLU A 36 5.69 2.73 5.57
C GLU A 36 6.45 3.86 4.88
N LEU A 37 5.74 4.73 4.15
CA LEU A 37 6.30 5.95 3.55
C LEU A 37 5.28 7.07 3.57
N ALA A 38 5.71 8.29 3.27
CA ALA A 38 4.80 9.41 3.14
C ALA A 38 3.87 9.22 1.93
N GLU A 39 2.61 9.64 2.06
CA GLU A 39 1.64 9.58 0.95
C GLU A 39 2.14 10.30 -0.31
N GLU A 40 2.85 11.42 -0.13
CA GLU A 40 3.42 12.20 -1.22
C GLU A 40 4.52 11.43 -1.96
N GLU A 41 5.38 10.72 -1.24
CA GLU A 41 6.38 9.84 -1.84
C GLU A 41 5.71 8.68 -2.58
N ALA A 42 4.63 8.11 -2.02
CA ALA A 42 3.90 7.04 -2.68
C ALA A 42 3.29 7.51 -4.01
N ARG A 43 2.70 8.71 -4.02
CA ARG A 43 2.18 9.35 -5.24
C ARG A 43 3.30 9.69 -6.23
N ALA A 44 4.45 10.15 -5.75
CA ALA A 44 5.63 10.43 -6.59
C ALA A 44 6.16 9.17 -7.27
N GLN A 45 6.06 8.01 -6.61
CA GLN A 45 6.36 6.70 -7.19
C GLN A 45 5.26 6.18 -8.14
N GLY A 46 4.22 6.96 -8.41
CA GLY A 46 3.11 6.59 -9.30
C GLY A 46 2.06 5.66 -8.69
N LEU A 47 2.12 5.45 -7.36
CA LEU A 47 1.16 4.60 -6.66
C LEU A 47 -0.16 5.34 -6.45
N ARG A 48 -1.25 4.58 -6.48
CA ARG A 48 -2.60 5.11 -6.29
C ARG A 48 -3.16 4.70 -4.94
N ALA A 49 -4.07 5.47 -4.37
CA ALA A 49 -4.76 5.06 -3.16
C ALA A 49 -5.53 3.75 -3.41
N CYS A 50 -5.44 2.81 -2.48
CA CYS A 50 -6.23 1.59 -2.50
C CYS A 50 -7.72 1.94 -2.46
N ARG A 51 -8.50 1.40 -3.42
CA ARG A 51 -9.94 1.66 -3.52
C ARG A 51 -10.73 1.18 -2.29
N GLN A 52 -10.23 0.16 -1.59
CA GLN A 52 -10.85 -0.35 -0.36
C GLN A 52 -10.57 0.56 0.84
N CYS A 53 -9.35 1.10 0.94
CA CYS A 53 -8.99 2.05 2.02
C CYS A 53 -9.63 3.43 1.84
N LYS A 54 -10.03 3.78 0.61
CA LYS A 54 -10.66 5.06 0.28
C LYS A 54 -12.17 5.10 0.57
N ARG A 55 -12.71 4.04 1.15
CA ARG A 55 -14.15 3.82 1.33
C ARG A 55 -14.62 4.29 2.69
#